data_AF-A0A815UP11-F1
#
_entry.id   AF-A0A815UP11-F1
#
_cell.length_a   1.000
_cell.length_b   1.000
_cell.length_c   1.000
_cell.angle_alpha   90.00
_cell.angle_beta   90.00
_cell.angle_gamma   90.00
#
_symmetry.space_group_name_H-M   'P 1'
#
loop_
_entity.id
_entity.type
_entity.pdbx_description
1 polymer ?
#
loop_
_entity_poly.entity_id
_entity_poly.type
_entity_poly.pdbx_seq_one_letter_code
_entity_poly.pdbx_strand_id
1 'polypeptide(L)'
;MLSQREYEKLKWQLKNISSTIKGRPRQNLRTTLRKKIHEHELASTYPTFTPSNFQQFFINFQTTDLTLLHLIEACAASTNFILDTESVGIYQGPNKPALIQIQIILPTSISYVLIIEVCHLPPIHETTFQLIKQFFTTLFSSGKTIYIWG
;
A
#
# COMPACT_ATOMS: atom_id res chain seq x y z
N MET A 1 -4.51 -10.66 19.56
CA MET A 1 -3.53 -11.76 19.64
C MET A 1 -4.15 -12.90 20.44
N LEU A 2 -3.95 -14.17 20.06
CA LEU A 2 -4.53 -15.30 20.81
C LEU A 2 -3.81 -15.46 22.15
N SER A 3 -4.56 -15.81 23.20
CA SER A 3 -3.95 -16.33 24.42
C SER A 3 -3.32 -17.70 24.18
N GLN A 4 -2.36 -18.10 25.01
CA GLN A 4 -1.72 -19.43 24.91
C GLN A 4 -2.76 -20.57 24.91
N ARG A 5 -3.79 -20.46 25.76
CA ARG A 5 -4.87 -21.45 25.86
C ARG A 5 -5.69 -21.54 24.57
N GLU A 6 -5.94 -20.42 23.91
CA GLU A 6 -6.66 -20.38 22.63
C GLU A 6 -5.81 -20.94 21.49
N TYR A 7 -4.52 -20.60 21.43
CA TYR A 7 -3.59 -21.11 20.43
C TYR A 7 -3.47 -22.64 20.49
N GLU A 8 -3.28 -23.20 21.69
CA GLU A 8 -3.23 -24.65 21.89
C GLU A 8 -4.56 -25.34 21.54
N LYS A 9 -5.69 -24.70 21.86
CA LYS A 9 -7.02 -25.19 21.46
C LYS A 9 -7.16 -25.25 19.93
N LEU A 10 -6.71 -24.23 19.20
CA LEU A 10 -6.76 -24.23 17.73
C LEU A 10 -5.84 -25.30 17.12
N LYS A 11 -4.63 -25.50 17.66
CA LYS A 11 -3.72 -26.58 17.24
C LYS A 11 -4.34 -27.95 17.45
N TRP A 12 -4.93 -28.18 18.62
CA TRP A 12 -5.64 -29.42 18.93
C TRP A 12 -6.83 -29.65 17.98
N GLN A 13 -7.63 -28.62 17.72
CA GLN A 13 -8.74 -28.70 16.76
C GLN A 13 -8.24 -29.03 15.35
N LEU A 14 -7.17 -28.39 14.88
CA LEU A 14 -6.59 -28.65 13.56
C LEU A 14 -6.10 -30.10 13.42
N LYS A 15 -5.49 -30.66 14.47
CA LYS A 15 -4.99 -32.04 14.52
C LYS A 15 -6.12 -33.08 14.48
N ASN A 16 -7.28 -32.75 15.03
CA ASN A 16 -8.42 -33.68 15.18
C ASN A 16 -9.50 -33.55 14.10
N ILE A 17 -9.28 -32.74 13.05
CA ILE A 17 -10.14 -32.78 11.86
C ILE A 17 -9.89 -34.12 11.14
N SER A 18 -10.83 -35.07 11.26
CA SER A 18 -10.70 -36.40 10.63
C SER A 18 -10.55 -36.32 9.11
N SER A 19 -9.70 -37.19 8.55
CA SER A 19 -9.37 -37.29 7.13
C SER A 19 -10.42 -38.01 6.28
N THR A 20 -11.48 -38.55 6.88
CA THR A 20 -12.29 -39.62 6.29
C THR A 20 -13.67 -39.25 5.76
N ILE A 21 -14.06 -37.96 5.69
CA ILE A 21 -15.38 -37.58 5.13
C ILE A 21 -15.24 -36.41 4.14
N LYS A 22 -15.61 -36.66 2.88
CA LYS A 22 -15.56 -35.71 1.76
C LYS A 22 -16.65 -34.64 1.93
N GLY A 23 -16.26 -33.36 1.97
CA GLY A 23 -17.20 -32.23 1.92
C GLY A 23 -16.52 -30.85 1.94
N ARG A 24 -16.97 -29.93 1.07
CA ARG A 24 -16.50 -28.53 0.94
C ARG A 24 -16.46 -27.70 2.26
N PRO A 25 -17.37 -27.84 3.24
CA PRO A 25 -17.37 -26.96 4.42
C PRO A 25 -16.20 -27.19 5.42
N ARG A 26 -15.64 -28.41 5.52
CA ARG A 26 -14.47 -28.66 6.42
C ARG A 26 -13.13 -28.21 5.83
N GLN A 27 -13.00 -28.15 4.50
CA GLN A 27 -11.80 -27.63 3.83
C GLN A 27 -11.61 -26.15 4.17
N ASN A 28 -12.70 -25.38 4.18
CA ASN A 28 -12.70 -23.98 4.64
C ASN A 28 -12.30 -23.86 6.11
N LEU A 29 -12.82 -24.72 7.00
CA LEU A 29 -12.46 -24.69 8.41
C LEU A 29 -10.96 -24.98 8.64
N ARG A 30 -10.40 -26.00 7.97
CA ARG A 30 -8.98 -26.35 8.10
C ARG A 30 -8.08 -25.21 7.62
N THR A 31 -8.43 -24.58 6.50
CA THR A 31 -7.72 -23.41 5.97
C THR A 31 -7.80 -22.23 6.93
N THR A 32 -8.99 -21.94 7.47
CA THR A 32 -9.18 -20.86 8.46
C THR A 32 -8.36 -21.09 9.73
N LEU A 33 -8.33 -22.32 10.25
CA LEU A 33 -7.54 -22.64 11.45
C LEU A 33 -6.04 -22.51 11.19
N ARG A 34 -5.54 -23.01 10.05
CA ARG A 34 -4.13 -22.84 9.65
C ARG A 34 -3.76 -21.38 9.52
N LYS A 35 -4.61 -20.58 8.87
CA LYS A 35 -4.42 -19.14 8.72
C LYS A 35 -4.31 -18.47 10.09
N LYS A 36 -5.24 -18.72 11.02
CA LYS A 36 -5.20 -18.14 12.37
C LYS A 36 -3.97 -18.53 13.18
N ILE A 37 -3.53 -19.79 13.08
CA ILE A 37 -2.31 -20.27 13.74
C ILE A 37 -1.08 -19.54 13.16
N HIS A 38 -1.00 -19.46 11.83
CA HIS A 38 0.10 -18.78 11.14
C HIS A 38 0.13 -17.27 11.44
N GLU A 39 -1.02 -16.59 11.41
CA GLU A 39 -1.13 -15.17 11.79
C GLU A 39 -0.68 -14.93 13.23
N HIS A 40 -1.02 -15.84 14.16
CA HIS A 40 -0.55 -15.74 15.54
C HIS A 40 0.97 -15.92 15.65
N GLU A 41 1.54 -16.88 14.91
CA GLU A 41 2.98 -17.12 14.85
C GLU A 41 3.73 -15.92 14.25
N LEU A 42 3.20 -15.31 13.20
CA LEU A 42 3.75 -14.09 12.63
C LEU A 42 3.65 -12.93 13.64
N ALA A 43 2.50 -12.74 14.26
CA ALA A 43 2.29 -11.67 15.25
C ALA A 43 3.15 -11.84 16.51
N SER A 44 3.55 -13.06 16.87
CA SER A 44 4.47 -13.32 17.99
C SER A 44 5.94 -13.21 17.59
N THR A 45 6.27 -13.47 16.33
CA THR A 45 7.64 -13.40 15.80
C THR A 45 8.06 -11.97 15.48
N TYR A 46 7.14 -11.18 14.93
CA TYR A 46 7.42 -9.82 14.47
C TYR A 46 6.83 -8.78 15.43
N PRO A 47 7.48 -7.61 15.59
CA PRO A 47 6.92 -6.53 16.40
C PRO A 47 5.55 -6.10 15.85
N THR A 48 4.70 -5.60 16.74
CA THR A 48 3.42 -5.02 16.32
C THR A 48 3.70 -3.88 15.35
N PHE A 49 3.08 -3.93 14.18
CA PHE A 49 3.16 -2.84 13.22
C PHE A 49 2.58 -1.58 13.85
N THR A 50 3.43 -0.57 14.02
CA THR A 50 3.02 0.78 14.37
C THR A 50 3.10 1.62 13.11
N PRO A 51 1.98 2.18 12.61
CA PRO A 51 2.03 3.04 11.43
C PRO A 51 2.95 4.21 11.72
N SER A 52 3.89 4.45 10.81
CA SER A 52 4.69 5.67 10.83
C SER A 52 3.80 6.86 10.52
N ASN A 53 4.01 8.00 11.18
CA ASN A 53 3.38 9.24 10.78
C ASN A 53 3.71 9.52 9.31
N PHE A 54 2.70 9.96 8.56
CA PHE A 54 2.84 10.41 7.19
C PHE A 54 2.04 11.67 6.96
N GLN A 55 2.47 12.47 5.98
CA GLN A 55 1.68 13.57 5.45
C GLN A 55 1.10 13.17 4.10
N GLN A 56 -0.19 13.37 3.93
CA GLN A 56 -0.90 13.00 2.71
C GLN A 56 -1.05 14.20 1.78
N PHE A 57 -0.86 13.96 0.47
CA PHE A 57 -1.07 14.93 -0.59
C PHE A 57 -1.97 14.36 -1.68
N PHE A 58 -2.92 15.15 -2.15
CA PHE A 58 -3.73 14.83 -3.33
C PHE A 58 -3.20 15.63 -4.52
N ILE A 59 -2.85 14.90 -5.58
CA ILE A 59 -2.33 15.48 -6.83
C ILE A 59 -3.44 15.46 -7.88
N ASN A 60 -3.99 16.65 -8.16
CA ASN A 60 -5.10 16.90 -9.07
C ASN A 60 -5.07 18.36 -9.56
N PHE A 61 -6.14 18.82 -10.20
CA PHE A 61 -6.27 20.15 -10.80
C PHE A 61 -6.22 21.31 -9.78
N GLN A 62 -6.40 21.02 -8.48
CA GLN A 62 -6.33 22.01 -7.40
C GLN A 62 -4.94 22.08 -6.76
N THR A 63 -4.03 21.18 -7.12
CA THR A 63 -2.67 21.18 -6.58
C THR A 63 -1.92 22.42 -7.02
N THR A 64 -1.27 23.09 -6.07
CA THR A 64 -0.50 24.31 -6.34
C THR A 64 0.93 24.01 -6.77
N ASP A 65 1.52 24.92 -7.55
CA ASP A 65 2.93 24.85 -7.93
C ASP A 65 3.86 24.74 -6.73
N LEU A 66 3.59 25.49 -5.65
CA LEU A 66 4.36 25.43 -4.41
C LEU A 66 4.35 24.03 -3.78
N THR A 67 3.21 23.36 -3.79
CA THR A 67 3.09 21.98 -3.29
C THR A 67 3.95 21.04 -4.13
N LEU A 68 3.92 21.18 -5.45
CA LEU A 68 4.70 20.33 -6.35
C LEU A 68 6.21 20.57 -6.22
N LEU A 69 6.64 21.83 -6.10
CA LEU A 69 8.04 22.17 -5.85
C LEU A 69 8.56 21.52 -4.56
N HIS A 70 7.79 21.63 -3.47
CA HIS A 70 8.11 20.95 -2.20
C HIS A 70 8.21 19.43 -2.36
N LEU A 71 7.29 18.82 -3.12
CA LEU A 71 7.31 17.37 -3.38
C LEU A 71 8.50 16.95 -4.26
N ILE A 72 8.91 17.77 -5.22
CA ILE A 72 10.10 17.55 -6.05
C ILE A 72 11.35 17.56 -5.18
N GLU A 73 11.50 18.54 -4.28
CA GLU A 73 12.63 18.60 -3.34
C GLU A 73 12.69 17.37 -2.44
N ALA A 74 11.54 16.97 -1.88
CA ALA A 74 11.45 15.76 -1.07
C ALA A 74 11.78 14.48 -1.87
N CYS A 75 11.33 14.40 -3.12
CA CYS A 75 11.64 13.31 -4.03
C CYS A 75 13.14 13.26 -4.36
N ALA A 76 13.77 14.42 -4.58
CA ALA A 76 15.21 14.52 -4.81
C ALA A 76 16.01 14.01 -3.59
N ALA A 77 15.56 14.33 -2.38
CA ALA A 77 16.20 13.93 -1.12
C ALA A 77 16.00 12.44 -0.74
N SER A 78 14.94 11.79 -1.23
CA SER A 78 14.66 10.37 -0.94
C SER A 78 15.34 9.42 -1.92
N THR A 79 15.78 8.25 -1.47
CA THR A 79 16.23 7.15 -2.35
C THR A 79 15.22 6.01 -2.45
N ASN A 80 14.20 5.97 -1.59
CA ASN A 80 13.28 4.85 -1.45
C ASN A 80 11.84 5.30 -1.64
N PHE A 81 11.10 4.55 -2.45
CA PHE A 81 9.72 4.83 -2.77
C PHE A 81 8.90 3.56 -2.78
N ILE A 82 7.64 3.65 -2.36
CA ILE A 82 6.64 2.62 -2.62
C ILE A 82 5.68 3.15 -3.67
N LEU A 83 5.37 2.34 -4.67
CA LEU A 83 4.41 2.65 -5.70
C LEU A 83 3.35 1.56 -5.71
N ASP A 84 2.10 1.98 -5.62
CA ASP A 84 0.93 1.11 -5.71
C ASP A 84 -0.04 1.71 -6.73
N THR A 85 -0.57 0.86 -7.60
CA THR A 85 -1.56 1.26 -8.60
C THR A 85 -2.82 0.47 -8.36
N GLU A 86 -3.82 1.12 -7.77
CA GLU A 86 -5.14 0.51 -7.67
C GLU A 86 -5.95 0.85 -8.92
N SER A 87 -6.32 -0.17 -9.70
CA SER A 87 -7.38 -0.02 -10.68
C SER A 87 -8.70 -0.06 -9.91
N VAL A 88 -9.30 1.11 -9.68
CA VAL A 88 -10.55 1.20 -8.94
C VAL A 88 -11.68 0.67 -9.83
N GLY A 89 -12.07 -0.60 -9.63
CA GLY A 89 -13.17 -1.26 -10.34
C GLY A 89 -14.57 -0.70 -10.02
N ILE A 90 -14.63 0.40 -9.25
CA ILE A 90 -15.87 1.00 -8.75
C ILE A 90 -16.66 1.69 -9.88
N TYR A 91 -16.00 2.10 -10.96
CA TYR A 91 -16.68 2.65 -12.14
C TYR A 91 -16.79 1.61 -13.25
N GLN A 92 -18.02 1.13 -13.52
CA GLN A 92 -18.35 0.36 -14.73
C GLN A 92 -18.42 1.24 -16.01
N GLY A 93 -18.03 2.52 -15.91
CA GLY A 93 -17.99 3.46 -17.02
C GLY A 93 -16.67 3.43 -17.81
N PRO A 94 -16.62 4.08 -18.99
CA PRO A 94 -15.44 4.09 -19.86
C PRO A 94 -14.22 4.81 -19.27
N ASN A 95 -14.43 5.73 -18.32
CA ASN A 95 -13.38 6.48 -17.64
C ASN A 95 -13.12 5.89 -16.25
N LYS A 96 -12.38 4.79 -16.20
CA LYS A 96 -11.91 4.25 -14.92
C LYS A 96 -10.84 5.19 -14.35
N PRO A 97 -11.03 5.80 -13.17
CA PRO A 97 -9.97 6.55 -12.54
C PRO A 97 -8.83 5.60 -12.21
N ALA A 98 -7.65 5.86 -12.79
CA ALA A 98 -6.42 5.29 -12.27
C ALA A 98 -6.02 6.15 -11.07
N LEU A 99 -5.89 5.51 -9.91
CA LEU A 99 -5.33 6.13 -8.72
C LEU A 99 -3.92 5.56 -8.55
N ILE A 100 -2.93 6.45 -8.60
CA ILE A 100 -1.55 6.07 -8.31
C ILE A 100 -1.26 6.53 -6.90
N GLN A 101 -0.89 5.60 -6.03
CA GLN A 101 -0.41 5.89 -4.70
C GLN A 101 1.12 5.81 -4.70
N ILE A 102 1.77 6.85 -4.20
CA ILE A 102 3.23 6.90 -4.08
C ILE A 102 3.59 7.27 -2.65
N GLN A 103 4.38 6.45 -1.99
CA GLN A 103 4.99 6.80 -0.71
C GLN A 103 6.45 7.21 -0.90
N ILE A 104 6.80 8.43 -0.48
CA ILE A 104 8.18 8.91 -0.40
C ILE A 104 8.70 8.60 1.00
N ILE A 105 9.71 7.73 1.10
CA ILE A 105 10.29 7.32 2.38
C ILE A 105 11.51 8.20 2.67
N LEU A 106 11.33 9.20 3.52
CA LEU A 106 12.42 10.12 3.90
C LEU A 106 13.28 9.52 5.03
N PRO A 107 14.62 9.58 4.96
CA PRO A 107 15.50 8.94 5.94
C PRO A 107 15.36 9.48 7.38
N THR A 108 15.08 10.77 7.53
CA THR A 108 15.07 11.47 8.84
C THR A 108 13.79 12.25 9.11
N SER A 109 12.75 12.08 8.28
CA SER A 109 11.54 12.89 8.30
C SER A 109 10.28 12.05 8.13
N ILE A 110 9.12 12.66 8.39
CA ILE A 110 7.79 12.08 8.14
C ILE A 110 7.69 11.69 6.66
N SER A 111 7.23 10.46 6.37
CA SER A 111 7.02 10.01 4.99
C SER A 111 5.88 10.78 4.32
N TYR A 112 5.92 10.94 3.01
CA TYR A 112 4.81 11.53 2.26
C TYR A 112 4.05 10.45 1.53
N VAL A 113 2.72 10.51 1.57
CA VAL A 113 1.84 9.64 0.78
C VAL A 113 1.11 10.52 -0.22
N LEU A 114 1.32 10.25 -1.50
CA LEU A 114 0.72 10.98 -2.60
C LEU A 114 -0.37 10.11 -3.22
N ILE A 115 -1.54 10.70 -3.41
CA ILE A 115 -2.66 10.11 -4.13
C ILE A 115 -2.84 10.92 -5.41
N ILE A 116 -2.59 10.30 -6.55
CA ILE A 116 -2.61 10.96 -7.86
C ILE A 116 -3.88 10.55 -8.59
N GLU A 117 -4.74 11.53 -8.82
CA GLU A 117 -6.02 11.36 -9.49
C GLU A 117 -5.84 11.60 -11.00
N VAL A 118 -5.48 10.55 -11.75
CA VAL A 118 -5.03 10.68 -13.14
C VAL A 118 -6.08 11.34 -14.06
N CYS A 119 -7.38 11.13 -13.78
CA CYS A 119 -8.48 11.75 -14.53
C CYS A 119 -8.75 13.22 -14.17
N HIS A 120 -8.13 13.73 -13.11
CA HIS A 120 -8.33 15.09 -12.60
C HIS A 120 -7.03 15.89 -12.61
N LEU A 121 -6.05 15.50 -13.45
CA LEU A 121 -4.82 16.27 -13.60
C LEU A 121 -5.06 17.60 -14.34
N PRO A 122 -4.25 18.63 -14.08
CA PRO A 122 -4.32 19.88 -14.81
C PRO A 122 -4.02 19.70 -16.32
N PRO A 123 -4.49 20.60 -17.19
CA PRO A 123 -4.18 20.60 -18.61
C PRO A 123 -2.67 20.59 -18.92
N ILE A 124 -2.29 19.92 -20.02
CA ILE A 124 -0.88 19.68 -20.39
C ILE A 124 -0.06 20.96 -20.57
N HIS A 125 -0.71 22.07 -20.92
CA HIS A 125 -0.05 23.36 -21.16
C HIS A 125 0.16 24.19 -19.89
N GLU A 126 -0.41 23.79 -18.75
CA GLU A 126 -0.23 24.50 -17.48
C GLU A 126 1.12 24.18 -16.83
N THR A 127 1.69 25.17 -16.13
CA THR A 127 2.93 25.02 -15.34
C THR A 127 2.82 23.87 -14.34
N THR A 128 1.68 23.75 -13.67
CA THR A 128 1.36 22.68 -12.73
C THR A 128 1.58 21.29 -13.34
N PHE A 129 1.13 21.07 -14.58
CA PHE A 129 1.33 19.80 -15.27
C PHE A 129 2.80 19.52 -15.59
N GLN A 130 3.56 20.55 -15.96
CA GLN A 130 5.01 20.42 -16.19
C GLN A 130 5.76 20.07 -14.90
N LEU A 131 5.35 20.64 -13.77
CA LEU A 131 5.88 20.28 -12.45
C LEU A 131 5.54 18.83 -12.06
N ILE A 132 4.33 18.35 -12.38
CA ILE A 132 3.98 16.93 -12.18
C ILE A 132 4.90 16.02 -13.03
N LYS A 133 5.15 16.38 -14.29
CA LYS A 133 6.13 15.66 -15.14
C LYS A 133 7.53 15.66 -14.54
N GLN A 134 7.99 16.81 -14.05
CA GLN A 134 9.30 16.94 -13.40
C GLN A 134 9.37 16.08 -12.14
N PHE A 135 8.32 16.04 -11.33
CA PHE A 135 8.21 15.18 -10.16
C PHE A 135 8.41 13.70 -10.53
N PHE A 136 7.68 13.20 -11.53
CA PHE A 136 7.84 11.82 -11.99
C PHE A 136 9.22 11.56 -12.60
N THR A 137 9.78 12.52 -13.33
CA THR A 137 11.15 12.41 -13.87
C THR A 137 12.19 12.29 -12.75
N THR A 138 11.99 13.01 -11.65
CA THR A 138 12.85 12.94 -10.45
C THR A 138 12.67 11.60 -9.73
N LEU A 139 11.43 11.12 -9.61
CA LEU A 139 11.10 9.84 -8.98
C LEU A 139 11.76 8.65 -9.68
N PHE A 140 11.71 8.63 -11.01
CA PHE A 140 12.27 7.56 -11.84
C PHE A 140 13.73 7.81 -12.25
N SER A 141 14.42 8.73 -11.59
CA SER A 141 15.85 8.98 -11.84
C SER A 141 16.72 7.80 -11.37
N SER A 142 17.94 7.72 -11.91
CA SER A 142 18.91 6.70 -11.52
C SER A 142 19.27 6.79 -10.03
N GLY A 143 19.45 5.64 -9.37
CA GLY A 143 19.83 5.59 -7.95
C GLY A 143 18.65 5.63 -6.98
N LYS A 144 17.42 5.69 -7.49
CA LYS A 144 16.19 5.49 -6.70
C LYS A 144 15.79 4.01 -6.70
N THR A 145 15.29 3.53 -5.57
CA THR A 145 14.72 2.19 -5.41
C THR A 145 13.21 2.31 -5.24
N ILE A 146 12.47 1.59 -6.09
CA ILE A 146 11.01 1.63 -6.13
C ILE A 146 10.49 0.24 -5.79
N TYR A 147 9.81 0.14 -4.65
CA TYR A 147 9.10 -1.04 -4.23
C TYR A 147 7.69 -1.00 -4.81
N ILE A 148 7.34 -1.99 -5.62
CA ILE A 148 6.03 -2.05 -6.27
C ILE A 148 5.23 -3.19 -5.63
N TRP A 149 3.99 -2.89 -5.26
CA TRP A 149 2.99 -3.85 -4.80
C TRP A 149 1.75 -3.62 -5.67
N GLY A 150 1.09 -4.70 -6.09
CA GLY A 150 -0.09 -4.65 -6.97
C GLY A 150 -0.11 -5.79 -7.97
#